data_AF-X1GE15-F1
#
_entry.id   AF-X1GE15-F1
#
_cell.length_a   1.000
_cell.length_b   1.000
_cell.length_c   1.000
_cell.angle_alpha   90.00
_cell.angle_beta   90.00
_cell.angle_gamma   90.00
#
_symmetry.space_group_name_H-M   'P 1'
#
loop_
_entity.id
_entity.type
_entity.pdbx_description
1 polymer ?
#
loop_
_entity_poly.entity_id
_entity_poly.type
_entity_poly.pdbx_seq_one_letter_code
_entity_poly.pdbx_strand_id
1 'polypeptide(L)'
;DMILFWGCDPETTIWGFTGQCATRLCYFWSEVGIKQVYICPDLNYGAAVHADKWIPILPNTDAALQLAIAYVWITEGTYDKGYVATHTVGYDKFEDYVLGKEDGVPKTPEWASKKCGVPEWTIKALAREFAARTTSIAHHYGGSMIRGPFAHEPARLECILLGMQGLGKPGVHQSQMTQKGMPRTNGLQVRLILNPAFSKRLQRPIQATVMLAPVKQYLPKTLFHKAIPNPPVSYWGSGAIYAQTEDQFIKYTYPIPKEEGGSEIHMIWTDTPCRTTCWNCGNETIEAMRNPKIECIVAQHPWLENDCLFSDIILPANTTFEVKDIVTNCRGGLQFQSVALQEKAIEPIGESKSDFEVVGEVAKKLGMYEAFTEGKTTEDLIKSVFDGVGMQDFISWEKFKENGYFVFPTAEDWEQDTPGLRKFYEDPETNPLPTPSGKLEFYSERLAKYFPDDKERPPLPHWVEKSEIHDE
;
A
#
# COMPACT_ATOMS: atom_id res chain seq x y z
N ASP A 1 10.47 -13.41 19.55
CA ASP A 1 10.43 -14.89 19.57
C ASP A 1 9.88 -15.49 18.30
N MET A 2 8.83 -14.91 17.71
CA MET A 2 8.23 -15.41 16.47
C MET A 2 7.81 -14.27 15.55
N ILE A 3 7.88 -14.47 14.24
CA ILE A 3 7.35 -13.57 13.23
C ILE A 3 6.42 -14.37 12.32
N LEU A 4 5.21 -13.85 12.12
CA LEU A 4 4.25 -14.39 11.17
C LEU A 4 4.35 -13.62 9.85
N PHE A 5 4.58 -14.30 8.75
CA PHE A 5 4.46 -13.78 7.40
C PHE A 5 3.10 -14.18 6.86
N TRP A 6 2.14 -13.27 6.87
CA TRP A 6 0.75 -13.58 6.55
C TRP A 6 0.34 -12.91 5.24
N GLY A 7 0.14 -13.71 4.19
CA GLY A 7 -0.22 -13.21 2.87
C GLY A 7 0.90 -12.42 2.16
N CYS A 8 2.16 -12.55 2.58
CA CYS A 8 3.29 -11.82 2.00
C CYS A 8 4.45 -12.73 1.58
N ASP A 9 5.24 -12.25 0.62
CA ASP A 9 6.46 -12.92 0.13
C ASP A 9 7.63 -11.91 0.13
N PRO A 10 8.54 -12.00 1.13
CA PRO A 10 9.69 -11.11 1.24
C PRO A 10 10.77 -11.40 0.20
N GLU A 11 10.74 -12.52 -0.55
CA GLU A 11 11.75 -12.80 -1.60
C GLU A 11 11.33 -12.22 -2.95
N THR A 12 10.05 -12.37 -3.31
CA THR A 12 9.56 -11.96 -4.64
C THR A 12 9.29 -10.46 -4.71
N THR A 13 8.63 -9.91 -3.70
CA THR A 13 7.94 -8.62 -3.86
C THR A 13 8.86 -7.41 -3.63
N ILE A 14 10.06 -7.62 -3.09
CA ILE A 14 11.01 -6.57 -2.70
C ILE A 14 11.83 -6.00 -3.86
N TRP A 15 11.90 -6.71 -4.98
CA TRP A 15 12.79 -6.40 -6.11
C TRP A 15 12.53 -5.03 -6.72
N GLY A 16 11.26 -4.60 -6.76
CA GLY A 16 10.89 -3.33 -7.39
C GLY A 16 11.25 -2.07 -6.60
N PHE A 17 11.57 -2.16 -5.30
CA PHE A 17 11.64 -0.97 -4.44
C PHE A 17 12.78 -0.95 -3.42
N THR A 18 13.20 -2.10 -2.87
CA THR A 18 14.08 -2.12 -1.69
C THR A 18 15.24 -3.11 -1.77
N GLY A 19 15.52 -3.64 -2.96
CA GLY A 19 16.58 -4.63 -3.16
C GLY A 19 16.37 -5.86 -2.29
N GLN A 20 17.46 -6.41 -1.73
CA GLN A 20 17.49 -7.67 -0.97
C GLN A 20 17.55 -7.45 0.57
N CYS A 21 17.05 -6.33 1.10
CA CYS A 21 17.15 -6.09 2.54
C CYS A 21 16.26 -7.03 3.37
N ALA A 22 15.03 -7.29 2.93
CA ALA A 22 14.10 -8.13 3.67
C ALA A 22 14.60 -9.58 3.80
N THR A 23 15.19 -10.16 2.74
CA THR A 23 15.80 -11.50 2.81
C THR A 23 16.94 -11.56 3.83
N ARG A 24 17.78 -10.51 3.89
CA ARG A 24 18.86 -10.43 4.89
C ARG A 24 18.32 -10.37 6.32
N LEU A 25 17.21 -9.67 6.53
CA LEU A 25 16.53 -9.66 7.84
C LEU A 25 15.98 -11.04 8.19
N CYS A 26 15.41 -11.77 7.24
CA CYS A 26 14.93 -13.14 7.47
C CYS A 26 16.06 -14.08 7.89
N TYR A 27 17.23 -14.02 7.23
CA TYR A 27 18.41 -14.78 7.66
C TYR A 27 18.90 -14.37 9.05
N PHE A 28 18.99 -13.06 9.32
CA PHE A 28 19.38 -12.56 10.64
C PHE A 28 18.42 -13.08 11.74
N TRP A 29 17.12 -13.06 11.49
CA TRP A 29 16.12 -13.60 12.41
C TRP A 29 16.31 -15.09 12.69
N SER A 30 16.62 -15.89 11.67
CA SER A 30 17.00 -17.29 11.87
C SER A 30 18.28 -17.44 12.72
N GLU A 31 19.31 -16.64 12.45
CA GLU A 31 20.59 -16.67 13.20
C GLU A 31 20.40 -16.34 14.68
N VAL A 32 19.50 -15.40 15.02
CA VAL A 32 19.18 -15.05 16.42
C VAL A 32 18.06 -15.91 17.03
N GLY A 33 17.60 -16.94 16.33
CA GLY A 33 16.63 -17.91 16.84
C GLY A 33 15.17 -17.42 16.89
N ILE A 34 14.81 -16.42 16.08
CA ILE A 34 13.41 -15.99 15.91
C ILE A 34 12.74 -16.93 14.91
N LYS A 35 11.66 -17.58 15.36
CA LYS A 35 10.87 -18.49 14.55
C LYS A 35 10.08 -17.74 13.47
N GLN A 36 10.06 -18.26 12.25
CA GLN A 36 9.37 -17.68 11.11
C GLN A 36 8.26 -18.61 10.61
N VAL A 37 7.01 -18.17 10.71
CA VAL A 37 5.83 -18.93 10.27
C VAL A 37 5.18 -18.22 9.09
N TYR A 38 4.98 -18.94 8.00
CA TYR A 38 4.39 -18.41 6.77
C TYR A 38 2.97 -18.94 6.61
N ILE A 39 2.01 -18.03 6.44
CA ILE A 39 0.60 -18.34 6.21
C ILE A 39 0.22 -17.75 4.85
N CYS A 40 0.16 -18.62 3.85
CA CYS A 40 -0.08 -18.26 2.46
C CYS A 40 -0.60 -19.49 1.69
N PRO A 41 -1.42 -19.29 0.63
CA PRO A 41 -2.00 -20.41 -0.12
C PRO A 41 -0.98 -21.30 -0.81
N ASP A 42 0.03 -20.68 -1.41
CA ASP A 42 1.14 -21.33 -2.08
C ASP A 42 2.38 -21.38 -1.20
N LEU A 43 3.26 -22.35 -1.44
CA LEU A 43 4.62 -22.34 -0.89
C LEU A 43 5.44 -21.28 -1.65
N ASN A 44 5.20 -20.02 -1.32
CA ASN A 44 5.88 -18.88 -1.93
C ASN A 44 7.40 -18.91 -1.65
N TYR A 45 8.17 -18.08 -2.36
CA TYR A 45 9.63 -18.15 -2.29
C TYR A 45 10.17 -17.84 -0.89
N GLY A 46 9.60 -16.85 -0.21
CA GLY A 46 9.93 -16.58 1.20
C GLY A 46 9.70 -17.79 2.10
N ALA A 47 8.57 -18.48 1.95
CA ALA A 47 8.27 -19.67 2.73
C ALA A 47 9.21 -20.83 2.40
N ALA A 48 9.53 -21.03 1.12
CA ALA A 48 10.44 -22.09 0.67
C ALA A 48 11.88 -21.93 1.21
N VAL A 49 12.32 -20.69 1.42
CA VAL A 49 13.69 -20.38 1.86
C VAL A 49 13.79 -20.22 3.39
N HIS A 50 12.82 -19.55 4.02
CA HIS A 50 12.96 -19.08 5.41
C HIS A 50 11.98 -19.71 6.41
N ALA A 51 10.94 -20.41 5.98
CA ALA A 51 9.91 -20.86 6.92
C ALA A 51 10.41 -21.99 7.84
N ASP A 52 10.29 -21.79 9.14
CA ASP A 52 10.27 -22.91 10.10
C ASP A 52 8.97 -23.71 9.98
N LYS A 53 7.88 -23.02 9.58
CA LYS A 53 6.58 -23.63 9.33
C LYS A 53 5.83 -22.88 8.25
N TRP A 54 5.42 -23.59 7.21
CA TRP A 54 4.39 -23.13 6.28
C TRP A 54 3.02 -23.70 6.67
N ILE A 55 2.00 -22.85 6.63
CA ILE A 55 0.60 -23.16 6.86
C ILE A 55 -0.17 -22.80 5.58
N PRO A 56 -0.51 -23.78 4.74
CA PRO A 56 -1.32 -23.53 3.54
C PRO A 56 -2.73 -23.14 3.97
N ILE A 57 -3.22 -22.04 3.41
CA ILE A 57 -4.58 -21.54 3.64
C ILE A 57 -5.30 -21.37 2.30
N LEU A 58 -6.61 -21.65 2.24
CA LEU A 58 -7.37 -21.40 1.03
C LEU A 58 -7.44 -19.88 0.74
N PRO A 59 -7.33 -19.43 -0.53
CA PRO A 59 -7.40 -18.01 -0.86
C PRO A 59 -8.67 -17.34 -0.29
N ASN A 60 -8.53 -16.11 0.22
CA ASN A 60 -9.59 -15.29 0.84
C ASN A 60 -10.23 -15.84 2.14
N THR A 61 -9.70 -16.93 2.70
CA THR A 61 -10.26 -17.54 3.91
C THR A 61 -9.54 -17.18 5.22
N ASP A 62 -8.60 -16.22 5.17
CA ASP A 62 -7.79 -15.78 6.31
C ASP A 62 -8.60 -15.30 7.51
N ALA A 63 -9.73 -14.62 7.26
CA ALA A 63 -10.64 -14.15 8.31
C ALA A 63 -11.17 -15.31 9.17
N ALA A 64 -11.44 -16.48 8.58
CA ALA A 64 -11.87 -17.66 9.33
C ALA A 64 -10.77 -18.17 10.26
N LEU A 65 -9.53 -18.24 9.79
CA LEU A 65 -8.38 -18.63 10.62
C LEU A 65 -8.18 -17.66 11.79
N GLN A 66 -8.23 -16.35 11.52
CA GLN A 66 -8.03 -15.31 12.53
C GLN A 66 -9.14 -15.32 13.60
N LEU A 67 -10.41 -15.49 13.19
CA LEU A 67 -11.54 -15.62 14.12
C LEU A 67 -11.41 -16.85 15.00
N ALA A 68 -10.93 -17.98 14.48
CA ALA A 68 -10.68 -19.17 15.29
C ALA A 68 -9.50 -19.04 16.25
N ILE A 69 -8.47 -18.28 15.89
CA ILE A 69 -7.40 -17.91 16.82
C ILE A 69 -7.97 -17.07 17.97
N ALA A 70 -8.77 -16.04 17.65
CA ALA A 70 -9.44 -15.23 18.67
C ALA A 70 -10.35 -16.07 19.57
N TYR A 71 -11.12 -17.01 19.01
CA TYR A 71 -11.96 -17.93 19.77
C TYR A 71 -11.16 -18.73 20.80
N VAL A 72 -10.01 -19.30 20.40
CA VAL A 72 -9.13 -20.03 21.31
C VAL A 72 -8.62 -19.12 22.41
N TRP A 73 -8.20 -17.89 22.10
CA TRP A 73 -7.71 -16.96 23.11
C TRP A 73 -8.77 -16.52 24.11
N ILE A 74 -9.99 -16.26 23.64
CA ILE A 74 -11.12 -15.87 24.49
C ILE A 74 -11.48 -17.02 25.44
N THR A 75 -11.61 -18.23 24.90
CA THR A 75 -12.02 -19.41 25.67
C THR A 75 -10.95 -19.94 26.63
N GLU A 76 -9.67 -19.82 26.27
CA GLU A 76 -8.54 -20.19 27.14
C GLU A 76 -8.05 -19.03 28.03
N GLY A 77 -8.54 -17.80 27.80
CA GLY A 77 -8.15 -16.61 28.54
C GLY A 77 -6.70 -16.15 28.32
N THR A 78 -6.13 -16.43 27.13
CA THR A 78 -4.71 -16.25 26.79
C THR A 78 -4.43 -14.97 25.98
N TYR A 79 -5.21 -13.91 26.21
CA TYR A 79 -5.01 -12.58 25.65
C TYR A 79 -4.74 -11.55 26.75
N ASP A 80 -4.17 -10.40 26.39
CA ASP A 80 -3.88 -9.29 27.31
C ASP A 80 -5.16 -8.51 27.66
N LYS A 81 -5.86 -9.01 28.68
CA LYS A 81 -7.11 -8.41 29.19
C LYS A 81 -6.93 -6.96 29.64
N GLY A 82 -5.78 -6.63 30.23
CA GLY A 82 -5.47 -5.29 30.73
C GLY A 82 -5.30 -4.31 29.58
N TYR A 83 -4.56 -4.70 28.54
CA TYR A 83 -4.43 -3.92 27.32
C TYR A 83 -5.79 -3.73 26.64
N VAL A 84 -6.56 -4.80 26.44
CA VAL A 84 -7.89 -4.73 25.80
C VAL A 84 -8.80 -3.74 26.54
N ALA A 85 -8.86 -3.82 27.88
CA ALA A 85 -9.72 -2.93 28.67
C ALA A 85 -9.34 -1.44 28.57
N THR A 86 -8.07 -1.13 28.33
CA THR A 86 -7.54 0.25 28.37
C THR A 86 -7.33 0.86 26.99
N HIS A 87 -6.93 0.07 25.99
CA HIS A 87 -6.47 0.52 24.68
C HIS A 87 -7.47 0.26 23.53
N THR A 88 -8.60 -0.39 23.79
CA THR A 88 -9.56 -0.77 22.75
C THR A 88 -10.97 -0.27 23.04
N VAL A 89 -11.83 -0.28 22.02
CA VAL A 89 -13.29 -0.11 22.14
C VAL A 89 -14.01 -1.16 21.29
N GLY A 90 -15.18 -1.63 21.74
CA GLY A 90 -15.99 -2.61 21.01
C GLY A 90 -15.57 -4.07 21.17
N TYR A 91 -14.72 -4.38 22.17
CA TYR A 91 -14.30 -5.76 22.47
C TYR A 91 -15.47 -6.67 22.86
N ASP A 92 -16.43 -6.16 23.62
CA ASP A 92 -17.64 -6.87 24.04
C ASP A 92 -18.43 -7.42 22.83
N LYS A 93 -18.64 -6.57 21.81
CA LYS A 93 -19.30 -6.97 20.56
C LYS A 93 -18.48 -7.99 19.79
N PHE A 94 -17.16 -7.79 19.74
CA PHE A 94 -16.25 -8.75 19.09
C PHE A 94 -16.29 -10.12 19.77
N GLU A 95 -16.25 -10.16 21.10
CA GLU A 95 -16.34 -11.39 21.88
C GLU A 95 -17.68 -12.10 21.64
N ASP A 96 -18.79 -11.36 21.65
CA ASP A 96 -20.12 -11.91 21.40
C ASP A 96 -20.22 -12.54 20.01
N TYR A 97 -19.68 -11.90 18.97
CA TYR A 97 -19.62 -12.45 17.63
C TYR A 97 -18.73 -13.71 17.53
N VAL A 98 -17.52 -13.66 18.10
CA VAL A 98 -16.56 -14.77 18.04
C VAL A 98 -17.08 -16.00 18.79
N LEU A 99 -17.75 -15.79 19.92
CA LEU A 99 -18.37 -16.87 20.71
C LEU A 99 -19.72 -17.33 20.14
N GLY A 100 -20.22 -16.71 19.08
CA GLY A 100 -21.48 -17.07 18.43
C GLY A 100 -22.74 -16.64 19.21
N LYS A 101 -22.62 -15.68 20.13
CA LYS A 101 -23.79 -15.10 20.82
C LYS A 101 -24.62 -14.21 19.90
N GLU A 102 -23.98 -13.59 18.91
CA GLU A 102 -24.64 -12.74 17.91
C GLU A 102 -25.39 -13.55 16.84
N ASP A 103 -24.72 -14.54 16.23
CA ASP A 103 -25.19 -15.24 15.04
C ASP A 103 -25.51 -16.74 15.28
N GLY A 104 -25.32 -17.23 16.50
CA GLY A 104 -25.52 -18.64 16.86
C GLY A 104 -24.40 -19.58 16.41
N VAL A 105 -23.30 -19.06 15.83
CA VAL A 105 -22.21 -19.86 15.26
C VAL A 105 -20.88 -19.51 15.93
N PRO A 106 -20.44 -20.30 16.92
CA PRO A 106 -19.13 -20.08 17.53
C PRO A 106 -18.01 -20.29 16.51
N LYS A 107 -17.05 -19.38 16.45
CA LYS A 107 -15.95 -19.39 15.47
C LYS A 107 -14.85 -20.37 15.87
N THR A 108 -15.21 -21.63 16.09
CA THR A 108 -14.29 -22.65 16.60
C THR A 108 -13.20 -23.02 15.59
N PRO A 109 -12.11 -23.67 16.02
CA PRO A 109 -11.16 -24.28 15.09
C PRO A 109 -11.79 -25.29 14.12
N GLU A 110 -12.81 -26.05 14.53
CA GLU A 110 -13.55 -26.96 13.63
C GLU A 110 -14.29 -26.18 12.54
N TRP A 111 -14.95 -25.09 12.92
CA TRP A 111 -15.63 -24.19 11.99
C TRP A 111 -14.65 -23.60 10.98
N ALA A 112 -13.53 -23.05 11.45
CA ALA A 112 -12.53 -22.45 10.57
C ALA A 112 -11.85 -23.50 9.68
N SER A 113 -11.54 -24.69 10.20
CA SER A 113 -10.89 -25.75 9.41
C SER A 113 -11.67 -26.14 8.16
N LYS A 114 -13.01 -26.13 8.24
CA LYS A 114 -13.89 -26.43 7.10
C LYS A 114 -13.87 -25.33 6.04
N LYS A 115 -13.55 -24.09 6.44
CA LYS A 115 -13.53 -22.90 5.58
C LYS A 115 -12.17 -22.68 4.95
N CYS A 116 -11.13 -22.64 5.79
CA CYS A 116 -9.82 -22.21 5.35
C CYS A 116 -8.87 -23.35 4.95
N GLY A 117 -9.32 -24.60 5.09
CA GLY A 117 -8.53 -25.80 4.76
C GLY A 117 -7.39 -26.09 5.76
N VAL A 118 -7.18 -25.24 6.77
CA VAL A 118 -6.15 -25.45 7.80
C VAL A 118 -6.66 -26.47 8.84
N PRO A 119 -5.93 -27.57 9.12
CA PRO A 119 -6.38 -28.55 10.09
C PRO A 119 -6.58 -27.96 11.49
N GLU A 120 -7.65 -28.38 12.20
CA GLU A 120 -7.98 -27.87 13.54
C GLU A 120 -6.79 -27.84 14.53
N TRP A 121 -5.98 -28.90 14.52
CA TRP A 121 -4.83 -29.01 15.41
C TRP A 121 -3.75 -27.98 15.09
N THR A 122 -3.60 -27.60 13.82
CA THR A 122 -2.69 -26.53 13.39
C THR A 122 -3.23 -25.17 13.84
N ILE A 123 -4.55 -24.94 13.72
CA ILE A 123 -5.19 -23.71 14.21
C ILE A 123 -4.99 -23.56 15.72
N LYS A 124 -5.28 -24.61 16.51
CA LYS A 124 -5.09 -24.62 17.96
C LYS A 124 -3.62 -24.41 18.35
N ALA A 125 -2.70 -25.06 17.65
CA ALA A 125 -1.26 -24.91 17.90
C ALA A 125 -0.77 -23.48 17.59
N LEU A 126 -1.16 -22.92 16.44
CA LEU A 126 -0.81 -21.55 16.07
C LEU A 126 -1.37 -20.55 17.08
N ALA A 127 -2.65 -20.68 17.46
CA ALA A 127 -3.26 -19.78 18.44
C ALA A 127 -2.51 -19.80 19.77
N ARG A 128 -2.23 -20.99 20.33
CA ARG A 128 -1.51 -21.13 21.61
C ARG A 128 -0.07 -20.65 21.52
N GLU A 129 0.63 -20.95 20.43
CA GLU A 129 2.01 -20.51 20.25
C GLU A 129 2.11 -18.99 20.06
N PHE A 130 1.17 -18.39 19.32
CA PHE A 130 1.10 -16.94 19.15
C PHE A 130 0.83 -16.24 20.50
N ALA A 131 -0.11 -16.73 21.31
CA ALA A 131 -0.34 -16.18 22.65
C ALA A 131 0.83 -16.36 23.63
N ALA A 132 1.59 -17.47 23.51
CA ALA A 132 2.67 -17.79 24.43
C ALA A 132 3.99 -17.08 24.11
N ARG A 133 4.14 -16.52 22.90
CA ARG A 133 5.41 -15.95 22.41
C ARG A 133 5.28 -14.46 22.12
N THR A 134 6.38 -13.74 22.29
CA THR A 134 6.49 -12.39 21.76
C THR A 134 6.52 -12.45 20.23
N THR A 135 5.40 -12.05 19.61
CA THR A 135 5.11 -12.28 18.20
C THR A 135 4.72 -11.00 17.47
N SER A 136 5.36 -10.78 16.32
CA SER A 136 5.00 -9.72 15.37
C SER A 136 4.47 -10.31 14.07
N ILE A 137 3.70 -9.53 13.31
CA ILE A 137 3.24 -9.91 11.97
C ILE A 137 3.96 -9.04 10.94
N ALA A 138 4.60 -9.67 9.97
CA ALA A 138 5.34 -9.01 8.90
C ALA A 138 4.51 -8.94 7.62
N HIS A 139 4.57 -7.77 6.97
CA HIS A 139 3.88 -7.46 5.72
C HIS A 139 4.81 -6.79 4.72
N HIS A 140 4.47 -6.98 3.44
CA HIS A 140 5.05 -6.22 2.33
C HIS A 140 3.95 -5.65 1.44
N TYR A 141 3.71 -4.33 1.56
CA TYR A 141 2.59 -3.62 0.90
C TYR A 141 1.21 -4.31 1.06
N GLY A 142 1.04 -5.02 2.18
CA GLY A 142 -0.14 -5.83 2.54
C GLY A 142 -0.31 -7.12 1.74
N GLY A 143 0.61 -7.43 0.82
CA GLY A 143 0.63 -8.68 0.08
C GLY A 143 -0.65 -8.97 -0.72
N SER A 144 -0.89 -10.25 -1.03
CA SER A 144 -2.07 -10.70 -1.79
C SER A 144 -3.35 -10.70 -0.94
N MET A 145 -3.22 -10.83 0.39
CA MET A 145 -4.35 -10.88 1.32
C MET A 145 -5.21 -9.60 1.29
N ILE A 146 -4.61 -8.42 1.07
CA ILE A 146 -5.36 -7.15 1.18
C ILE A 146 -6.01 -6.67 -0.14
N ARG A 147 -5.99 -7.49 -1.20
CA ARG A 147 -6.48 -7.07 -2.54
C ARG A 147 -7.49 -8.05 -3.16
N GLY A 148 -7.99 -9.00 -2.38
CA GLY A 148 -9.08 -9.89 -2.74
C GLY A 148 -10.45 -9.36 -2.32
N PRO A 149 -11.52 -10.05 -2.72
CA PRO A 149 -12.84 -9.91 -2.11
C PRO A 149 -12.75 -10.00 -0.58
N PHE A 150 -13.53 -9.15 0.11
CA PHE A 150 -13.56 -9.05 1.57
C PHE A 150 -12.21 -8.86 2.27
N ALA A 151 -11.17 -8.44 1.55
CA ALA A 151 -9.82 -8.25 2.07
C ALA A 151 -9.72 -7.27 3.26
N HIS A 152 -10.72 -6.40 3.43
CA HIS A 152 -10.83 -5.54 4.61
C HIS A 152 -11.07 -6.33 5.90
N GLU A 153 -11.68 -7.52 5.84
CA GLU A 153 -11.93 -8.36 7.01
C GLU A 153 -10.64 -8.90 7.63
N PRO A 154 -9.78 -9.63 6.90
CA PRO A 154 -8.55 -10.12 7.50
C PRO A 154 -7.58 -9.00 7.89
N ALA A 155 -7.60 -7.87 7.17
CA ALA A 155 -6.84 -6.68 7.55
C ALA A 155 -7.28 -6.11 8.91
N ARG A 156 -8.59 -6.01 9.17
CA ARG A 156 -9.14 -5.54 10.46
C ARG A 156 -8.89 -6.55 11.58
N LEU A 157 -9.11 -7.83 11.31
CA LEU A 157 -8.90 -8.91 12.27
C LEU A 157 -7.44 -9.03 12.70
N GLU A 158 -6.48 -8.81 11.80
CA GLU A 158 -5.07 -8.79 12.16
C GLU A 158 -4.75 -7.71 13.20
N CYS A 159 -5.26 -6.49 13.00
CA CYS A 159 -5.09 -5.42 13.98
C CYS A 159 -5.72 -5.79 15.33
N ILE A 160 -6.88 -6.45 15.31
CA ILE A 160 -7.55 -6.96 16.51
C ILE A 160 -6.69 -8.02 17.21
N LEU A 161 -6.14 -9.00 16.48
CA LEU A 161 -5.32 -10.05 17.07
C LEU A 161 -4.05 -9.48 17.72
N LEU A 162 -3.37 -8.54 17.06
CA LEU A 162 -2.24 -7.83 17.65
C LEU A 162 -2.67 -7.02 18.88
N GLY A 163 -3.84 -6.36 18.83
CA GLY A 163 -4.42 -5.65 19.97
C GLY A 163 -4.69 -6.58 21.16
N MET A 164 -5.24 -7.77 20.92
CA MET A 164 -5.45 -8.79 21.94
C MET A 164 -4.13 -9.29 22.57
N GLN A 165 -2.99 -9.16 21.89
CA GLN A 165 -1.66 -9.53 22.41
C GLN A 165 -0.82 -8.32 22.89
N GLY A 166 -1.43 -7.13 22.98
CA GLY A 166 -0.75 -5.92 23.45
C GLY A 166 0.03 -5.20 22.36
N LEU A 167 -0.66 -4.77 21.29
CA LEU A 167 -0.05 -4.03 20.18
C LEU A 167 0.78 -2.84 20.68
N GLY A 168 2.05 -2.80 20.28
CA GLY A 168 2.99 -1.78 20.72
C GLY A 168 3.96 -2.25 21.80
N LYS A 169 3.69 -3.36 22.51
CA LYS A 169 4.61 -4.04 23.46
C LYS A 169 5.95 -4.43 22.80
N PRO A 170 7.08 -4.62 23.52
CA PRO A 170 8.33 -5.01 22.85
C PRO A 170 8.15 -6.29 22.06
N GLY A 171 8.37 -6.21 20.74
CA GLY A 171 8.22 -7.34 19.82
C GLY A 171 6.78 -7.72 19.44
N VAL A 172 5.76 -6.92 19.78
CA VAL A 172 4.36 -7.11 19.34
C VAL A 172 3.94 -5.95 18.43
N HIS A 173 4.21 -6.09 17.14
CA HIS A 173 3.96 -5.07 16.14
C HIS A 173 3.51 -5.66 14.82
N GLN A 174 2.89 -4.81 14.01
CA GLN A 174 2.85 -5.01 12.56
C GLN A 174 4.13 -4.41 11.96
N SER A 175 4.94 -5.23 11.30
CA SER A 175 6.20 -4.83 10.67
C SER A 175 6.01 -4.70 9.16
N GLN A 176 6.14 -3.48 8.65
CA GLN A 176 6.22 -3.24 7.20
C GLN A 176 7.71 -3.22 6.82
N MET A 177 8.19 -4.28 6.17
CA MET A 177 9.64 -4.54 6.00
C MET A 177 10.34 -3.68 4.94
N THR A 178 9.62 -2.89 4.15
CA THR A 178 10.14 -2.15 2.98
C THR A 178 9.84 -0.66 2.97
N GLN A 179 9.35 -0.15 4.09
CA GLN A 179 9.09 1.26 4.34
C GLN A 179 9.48 1.68 5.75
N LYS A 180 9.54 0.75 6.70
CA LYS A 180 9.73 1.05 8.12
C LYS A 180 10.70 0.05 8.75
N GLY A 181 11.04 0.29 10.02
CA GLY A 181 11.82 -0.64 10.84
C GLY A 181 13.35 -0.50 10.72
N MET A 182 13.85 0.32 9.80
CA MET A 182 15.28 0.63 9.73
C MET A 182 15.65 1.77 10.70
N PRO A 183 16.85 1.76 11.29
CA PRO A 183 17.38 2.87 12.07
C PRO A 183 17.27 4.20 11.34
N ARG A 184 16.99 5.28 12.07
CA ARG A 184 16.90 6.62 11.50
C ARG A 184 18.23 7.01 10.85
N THR A 185 18.11 7.66 9.70
CA THR A 185 19.21 8.25 8.97
C THR A 185 19.59 9.61 9.56
N ASN A 186 20.88 9.94 9.60
CA ASN A 186 21.37 11.19 10.18
C ASN A 186 20.93 12.39 9.32
N GLY A 187 20.21 13.34 9.93
CA GLY A 187 19.81 14.60 9.32
C GLY A 187 18.79 14.52 8.17
N LEU A 188 18.49 13.34 7.62
CA LEU A 188 17.52 13.22 6.52
C LEU A 188 16.08 13.30 7.04
N GLN A 189 15.44 14.45 6.83
CA GLN A 189 14.04 14.71 7.23
C GLN A 189 13.00 14.25 6.18
N VAL A 190 13.42 13.48 5.18
CA VAL A 190 12.69 13.46 3.91
C VAL A 190 11.56 12.44 3.89
N ARG A 191 10.35 12.97 3.72
CA ARG A 191 9.22 12.25 3.10
C ARG A 191 9.07 12.77 1.68
N LEU A 192 9.77 12.13 0.73
CA LEU A 192 9.85 12.51 -0.69
C LEU A 192 8.53 12.95 -1.33
N ILE A 193 7.42 12.35 -0.91
CA ILE A 193 6.11 12.52 -1.53
C ILE A 193 5.37 13.79 -1.04
N LEU A 194 5.71 14.32 0.13
CA LEU A 194 4.99 15.44 0.78
C LEU A 194 5.93 16.50 1.36
N ASN A 195 7.18 16.57 0.89
CA ASN A 195 8.14 17.53 1.41
C ASN A 195 7.78 18.96 0.94
N PRO A 196 7.43 19.88 1.87
CA PRO A 196 7.07 21.26 1.52
C PRO A 196 8.25 22.05 0.94
N ALA A 197 9.50 21.58 1.09
CA ALA A 197 10.67 22.20 0.48
C ALA A 197 10.72 22.02 -1.05
N PHE A 198 10.00 21.05 -1.63
CA PHE A 198 9.90 20.94 -3.07
C PHE A 198 9.08 22.07 -3.68
N SER A 199 9.52 22.57 -4.83
CA SER A 199 8.73 23.54 -5.59
C SER A 199 7.36 22.96 -5.99
N LYS A 200 6.35 23.83 -6.14
CA LYS A 200 5.01 23.41 -6.63
C LYS A 200 5.08 22.60 -7.93
N ARG A 201 6.04 22.93 -8.80
CA ARG A 201 6.30 22.19 -10.04
C ARG A 201 6.61 20.72 -9.78
N LEU A 202 7.56 20.44 -8.89
CA LEU A 202 7.96 19.08 -8.54
C LEU A 202 6.89 18.34 -7.74
N GLN A 203 6.07 19.05 -6.99
CA GLN A 203 4.98 18.45 -6.21
C GLN A 203 3.78 18.04 -7.08
N ARG A 204 3.48 18.76 -8.17
CA ARG A 204 2.25 18.53 -8.97
C ARG A 204 2.10 17.10 -9.51
N PRO A 205 3.09 16.49 -10.20
CA PRO A 205 2.94 15.12 -10.71
C PRO A 205 2.71 14.09 -9.59
N ILE A 206 3.43 14.28 -8.48
CA ILE A 206 3.32 13.43 -7.29
C ILE A 206 1.92 13.55 -6.68
N GLN A 207 1.43 14.78 -6.47
CA GLN A 207 0.08 15.04 -5.96
C GLN A 207 -1.00 14.42 -6.84
N ALA A 208 -0.84 14.45 -8.17
CA ALA A 208 -1.80 13.83 -9.08
C ALA A 208 -1.87 12.30 -8.97
N THR A 209 -0.80 11.66 -8.48
CA THR A 209 -0.69 10.21 -8.40
C THR A 209 -1.09 9.67 -7.03
N VAL A 210 -0.66 10.33 -5.95
CA VAL A 210 -0.77 9.80 -4.58
C VAL A 210 -1.80 10.52 -3.73
N MET A 211 -2.09 11.79 -4.04
CA MET A 211 -3.06 12.61 -3.34
C MET A 211 -4.31 12.78 -4.22
N LEU A 212 -5.36 13.34 -3.63
CA LEU A 212 -6.47 13.82 -4.43
C LEU A 212 -6.03 15.10 -5.15
N ALA A 213 -5.76 14.99 -6.45
CA ALA A 213 -5.50 16.16 -7.28
C ALA A 213 -6.65 17.17 -7.13
N PRO A 214 -6.39 18.50 -7.15
CA PRO A 214 -7.43 19.51 -7.07
C PRO A 214 -8.16 19.65 -8.42
N VAL A 215 -8.70 18.53 -8.93
CA VAL A 215 -9.49 18.46 -10.16
C VAL A 215 -10.97 18.34 -9.80
N LYS A 216 -11.83 18.92 -10.63
CA LYS A 216 -13.29 18.90 -10.39
C LYS A 216 -13.91 17.51 -10.58
N GLN A 217 -13.32 16.73 -11.49
CA GLN A 217 -13.83 15.44 -11.89
C GLN A 217 -12.67 14.47 -12.07
N TYR A 218 -12.83 13.27 -11.58
CA TYR A 218 -11.91 12.16 -11.79
C TYR A 218 -12.71 10.85 -11.82
N LEU A 219 -12.06 9.78 -12.24
CA LEU A 219 -12.66 8.46 -12.36
C LEU A 219 -11.65 7.44 -11.82
N PRO A 220 -12.00 6.65 -10.78
CA PRO A 220 -11.14 5.58 -10.31
C PRO A 220 -10.78 4.63 -11.45
N LYS A 221 -9.50 4.25 -11.54
CA LYS A 221 -9.00 3.37 -12.61
C LYS A 221 -9.81 2.06 -12.68
N THR A 222 -10.25 1.56 -11.53
CA THR A 222 -11.05 0.32 -11.38
C THR A 222 -12.49 0.43 -11.90
N LEU A 223 -12.99 1.62 -12.21
CA LEU A 223 -14.35 1.84 -12.73
C LEU A 223 -14.38 2.22 -14.20
N PHE A 224 -13.22 2.36 -14.85
CA PHE A 224 -13.11 2.76 -16.24
C PHE A 224 -14.00 1.92 -17.18
N HIS A 225 -13.92 0.60 -17.06
CA HIS A 225 -14.68 -0.34 -17.89
C HIS A 225 -16.21 -0.23 -17.72
N LYS A 226 -16.71 0.30 -16.60
CA LYS A 226 -18.14 0.55 -16.36
C LYS A 226 -18.56 1.94 -16.80
N ALA A 227 -17.72 2.92 -16.51
CA ALA A 227 -18.02 4.34 -16.65
C ALA A 227 -18.09 4.82 -18.09
N ILE A 228 -17.23 4.31 -18.97
CA ILE A 228 -17.22 4.71 -20.39
C ILE A 228 -18.48 4.27 -21.14
N PRO A 229 -18.89 2.99 -21.12
CA PRO A 229 -20.08 2.57 -21.85
C PRO A 229 -21.37 3.12 -21.24
N ASN A 230 -21.48 3.18 -19.91
CA ASN A 230 -22.73 3.48 -19.21
C ASN A 230 -22.58 4.55 -18.12
N PRO A 231 -22.26 5.82 -18.46
CA PRO A 231 -22.31 6.92 -17.50
C PRO A 231 -23.77 7.32 -17.19
N PRO A 232 -24.06 7.88 -16.00
CA PRO A 232 -23.13 8.14 -14.92
C PRO A 232 -22.89 6.93 -14.02
N VAL A 233 -21.72 6.89 -13.37
CA VAL A 233 -21.40 5.96 -12.28
C VAL A 233 -21.15 6.73 -10.99
N SER A 234 -21.64 6.21 -9.87
CA SER A 234 -21.34 6.74 -8.54
C SER A 234 -20.46 5.77 -7.76
N TYR A 235 -19.60 6.31 -6.90
CA TYR A 235 -18.67 5.55 -6.08
C TYR A 235 -18.35 6.31 -4.78
N TRP A 236 -17.76 5.61 -3.81
CA TRP A 236 -17.40 6.15 -2.51
C TRP A 236 -15.89 6.18 -2.35
N GLY A 237 -15.36 7.31 -1.84
CA GLY A 237 -13.92 7.53 -1.78
C GLY A 237 -13.31 7.89 -3.12
N SER A 238 -12.23 8.67 -3.06
CA SER A 238 -11.51 9.14 -4.23
C SER A 238 -10.63 8.07 -4.86
N GLY A 239 -10.21 7.08 -4.07
CA GLY A 239 -9.21 6.09 -4.46
C GLY A 239 -7.77 6.62 -4.41
N ALA A 240 -7.52 7.83 -3.89
CA ALA A 240 -6.18 8.35 -3.71
C ALA A 240 -5.39 7.53 -2.66
N ILE A 241 -4.12 7.26 -2.93
CA ILE A 241 -3.27 6.37 -2.11
C ILE A 241 -3.09 6.91 -0.68
N TYR A 242 -3.01 8.24 -0.53
CA TYR A 242 -2.88 8.92 0.75
C TYR A 242 -4.13 9.73 1.13
N ALA A 243 -5.30 9.33 0.61
CA ALA A 243 -6.56 9.89 1.10
C ALA A 243 -6.68 9.65 2.60
N GLN A 244 -7.25 10.63 3.32
CA GLN A 244 -7.58 10.44 4.72
C GLN A 244 -8.72 9.43 4.86
N THR A 245 -8.82 8.78 6.02
CA THR A 245 -9.89 7.81 6.31
C THR A 245 -11.29 8.39 6.07
N GLU A 246 -11.49 9.71 6.20
CA GLU A 246 -12.76 10.41 5.94
C GLU A 246 -13.20 10.35 4.48
N ASP A 247 -12.25 10.28 3.55
CA ASP A 247 -12.53 10.34 2.12
C ASP A 247 -13.44 9.20 1.65
N GLN A 248 -13.31 8.00 2.25
CA GLN A 248 -14.15 6.85 1.91
C GLN A 248 -15.66 7.07 2.15
N PHE A 249 -16.03 8.09 2.92
CA PHE A 249 -17.42 8.45 3.21
C PHE A 249 -17.95 9.55 2.29
N ILE A 250 -17.14 10.03 1.35
CA ILE A 250 -17.53 11.03 0.35
C ILE A 250 -18.03 10.28 -0.89
N LYS A 251 -19.25 10.63 -1.32
CA LYS A 251 -19.83 10.10 -2.56
C LYS A 251 -19.41 10.96 -3.74
N TYR A 252 -18.87 10.31 -4.76
CA TYR A 252 -18.49 10.93 -6.01
C TYR A 252 -19.34 10.37 -7.16
N THR A 253 -19.44 11.12 -8.25
CA THR A 253 -20.13 10.70 -9.46
C THR A 253 -19.30 11.11 -10.68
N TYR A 254 -19.22 10.23 -11.66
CA TYR A 254 -18.62 10.50 -12.95
C TYR A 254 -19.65 10.24 -14.07
N PRO A 255 -19.78 11.15 -15.06
CA PRO A 255 -19.29 12.52 -15.00
C PRO A 255 -20.00 13.30 -13.89
N ILE A 256 -19.40 14.40 -13.42
CA ILE A 256 -20.13 15.36 -12.57
C ILE A 256 -21.23 16.05 -13.42
N PRO A 257 -22.19 16.77 -12.81
CA PRO A 257 -23.21 17.48 -13.57
C PRO A 257 -22.63 18.45 -14.61
N LYS A 258 -23.31 18.59 -15.76
CA LYS A 258 -22.81 19.43 -16.88
C LYS A 258 -22.69 20.90 -16.47
N GLU A 259 -23.62 21.38 -15.65
CA GLU A 259 -23.64 22.71 -15.06
C GLU A 259 -22.45 23.01 -14.13
N GLU A 260 -21.81 21.97 -13.58
CA GLU A 260 -20.59 22.08 -12.77
C GLU A 260 -19.30 21.97 -13.61
N GLY A 261 -19.46 21.77 -14.93
CA GLY A 261 -18.38 21.57 -15.90
C GLY A 261 -18.07 20.09 -16.17
N GLY A 262 -19.00 19.18 -15.90
CA GLY A 262 -18.83 17.77 -16.16
C GLY A 262 -18.79 17.42 -17.64
N SER A 263 -17.94 16.45 -17.98
CA SER A 263 -17.77 15.92 -19.34
C SER A 263 -17.50 14.43 -19.29
N GLU A 264 -18.04 13.68 -20.25
CA GLU A 264 -17.56 12.32 -20.51
C GLU A 264 -16.10 12.37 -21.02
N ILE A 265 -15.41 11.23 -20.97
CA ILE A 265 -14.03 11.10 -21.47
C ILE A 265 -14.13 10.85 -22.97
N HIS A 266 -13.49 11.71 -23.74
CA HIS A 266 -13.40 11.62 -25.21
C HIS A 266 -11.98 11.29 -25.69
N MET A 267 -10.97 11.56 -24.88
CA MET A 267 -9.57 11.30 -25.21
C MET A 267 -8.86 10.65 -24.02
N ILE A 268 -7.99 9.69 -24.32
CA ILE A 268 -7.13 9.04 -23.32
C ILE A 268 -5.68 9.35 -23.69
N TRP A 269 -4.93 9.92 -22.75
CA TRP A 269 -3.48 10.00 -22.84
C TRP A 269 -2.90 9.21 -21.67
N THR A 270 -2.17 8.13 -21.97
CA THR A 270 -1.53 7.27 -20.98
C THR A 270 -0.02 7.28 -21.12
N ASP A 271 0.68 7.44 -20.01
CA ASP A 271 2.12 7.24 -19.82
C ASP A 271 2.44 5.90 -19.11
N THR A 272 1.38 5.14 -18.83
CA THR A 272 1.42 3.87 -18.09
C THR A 272 0.42 2.89 -18.71
N PRO A 273 0.63 2.46 -19.97
CA PRO A 273 -0.28 1.57 -20.68
C PRO A 273 -0.23 0.15 -20.10
N CYS A 274 -1.03 -0.09 -19.08
CA CYS A 274 -1.16 -1.40 -18.43
C CYS A 274 -2.57 -1.68 -17.89
N ARG A 275 -3.57 -0.91 -18.32
CA ARG A 275 -4.95 -1.06 -17.84
C ARG A 275 -5.50 -2.44 -18.15
N THR A 276 -5.20 -2.98 -19.32
CA THR A 276 -5.71 -4.29 -19.75
C THR A 276 -5.07 -5.47 -19.02
N THR A 277 -3.91 -5.27 -18.38
CA THR A 277 -3.12 -6.37 -17.78
C THR A 277 -2.92 -6.24 -16.27
N CYS A 278 -2.94 -5.04 -15.70
CA CYS A 278 -2.71 -4.82 -14.27
C CYS A 278 -3.99 -4.65 -13.44
N TRP A 279 -5.15 -4.49 -14.08
CA TRP A 279 -6.42 -4.24 -13.39
C TRP A 279 -7.46 -5.31 -13.72
N ASN A 280 -8.48 -5.41 -12.86
CA ASN A 280 -9.59 -6.33 -13.05
C ASN A 280 -10.40 -5.96 -14.30
N CYS A 281 -11.05 -6.95 -14.91
CA CYS A 281 -11.91 -6.77 -16.09
C CYS A 281 -11.14 -6.23 -17.30
N GLY A 282 -9.99 -6.85 -17.63
CA GLY A 282 -9.12 -6.44 -18.73
C GLY A 282 -9.81 -6.47 -20.10
N ASN A 283 -10.69 -7.46 -20.35
CA ASN A 283 -11.45 -7.55 -21.59
C ASN A 283 -12.48 -6.43 -21.70
N GLU A 284 -13.22 -6.16 -20.62
CA GLU A 284 -14.17 -5.05 -20.56
C GLU A 284 -13.47 -3.69 -20.68
N THR A 285 -12.24 -3.60 -20.19
CA THR A 285 -11.38 -2.43 -20.37
C THR A 285 -11.02 -2.23 -21.85
N ILE A 286 -10.71 -3.29 -22.59
CA ILE A 286 -10.49 -3.22 -24.05
C ILE A 286 -11.75 -2.72 -24.75
N GLU A 287 -12.92 -3.27 -24.42
CA GLU A 287 -14.19 -2.83 -25.01
C GLU A 287 -14.51 -1.37 -24.68
N ALA A 288 -14.20 -0.93 -23.45
CA ALA A 288 -14.34 0.47 -23.06
C ALA A 288 -13.37 1.40 -23.82
N MET A 289 -12.13 0.98 -24.04
CA MET A 289 -11.17 1.74 -24.87
C MET A 289 -11.64 1.85 -26.33
N ARG A 290 -12.26 0.80 -26.87
CA ARG A 290 -12.80 0.77 -28.24
C ARG A 290 -14.18 1.41 -28.39
N ASN A 291 -14.75 1.91 -27.30
CA ASN A 291 -16.06 2.53 -27.32
C ASN A 291 -16.03 3.76 -28.26
N PRO A 292 -17.03 3.95 -29.15
CA PRO A 292 -17.03 5.06 -30.11
C PRO A 292 -17.07 6.46 -29.48
N LYS A 293 -17.34 6.57 -28.18
CA LYS A 293 -17.21 7.82 -27.43
C LYS A 293 -15.75 8.22 -27.19
N ILE A 294 -14.82 7.27 -27.23
CA ILE A 294 -13.39 7.53 -27.17
C ILE A 294 -12.92 7.82 -28.59
N GLU A 295 -12.59 9.09 -28.82
CA GLU A 295 -12.25 9.64 -30.13
C GLU A 295 -10.76 9.52 -30.44
N CYS A 296 -9.91 9.44 -29.42
CA CYS A 296 -8.47 9.34 -29.58
C CYS A 296 -7.79 8.74 -28.33
N ILE A 297 -6.88 7.79 -28.56
CA ILE A 297 -6.01 7.21 -27.55
C ILE A 297 -4.55 7.46 -27.93
N VAL A 298 -3.84 8.13 -27.02
CA VAL A 298 -2.40 8.40 -27.11
C VAL A 298 -1.69 7.58 -26.04
N ALA A 299 -0.76 6.72 -26.46
CA ALA A 299 0.16 6.03 -25.55
C ALA A 299 1.57 6.60 -25.67
N GLN A 300 2.14 7.00 -24.54
CA GLN A 300 3.52 7.43 -24.38
C GLN A 300 4.24 6.34 -23.60
N HIS A 301 5.05 5.51 -24.28
CA HIS A 301 5.66 4.32 -23.66
C HIS A 301 6.91 3.88 -24.42
N PRO A 302 7.95 3.33 -23.76
CA PRO A 302 9.12 2.75 -24.43
C PRO A 302 8.83 1.47 -25.21
N TRP A 303 7.76 0.73 -24.90
CA TRP A 303 7.49 -0.57 -25.52
C TRP A 303 6.14 -0.61 -26.26
N LEU A 304 6.09 -1.39 -27.34
CA LEU A 304 4.84 -1.70 -28.03
C LEU A 304 4.17 -2.92 -27.37
N GLU A 305 3.43 -2.66 -26.29
CA GLU A 305 2.78 -3.70 -25.47
C GLU A 305 1.47 -3.18 -24.85
N ASN A 306 0.66 -4.09 -24.27
CA ASN A 306 -0.54 -3.77 -23.50
C ASN A 306 -1.47 -2.74 -24.19
N ASP A 307 -1.85 -1.66 -23.49
CA ASP A 307 -2.76 -0.64 -23.97
C ASP A 307 -2.25 0.06 -25.26
N CYS A 308 -0.93 0.07 -25.51
CA CYS A 308 -0.36 0.65 -26.75
C CYS A 308 -0.93 -0.02 -28.01
N LEU A 309 -1.29 -1.30 -27.93
CA LEU A 309 -1.84 -2.05 -29.06
C LEU A 309 -3.24 -1.59 -29.47
N PHE A 310 -3.89 -0.80 -28.62
CA PHE A 310 -5.22 -0.23 -28.84
C PHE A 310 -5.18 1.29 -29.03
N SER A 311 -3.99 1.90 -29.08
CA SER A 311 -3.82 3.34 -29.23
C SER A 311 -3.83 3.79 -30.69
N ASP A 312 -4.40 4.97 -30.94
CA ASP A 312 -4.37 5.62 -32.26
C ASP A 312 -3.01 6.26 -32.54
N ILE A 313 -2.36 6.77 -31.48
CA ILE A 313 -1.06 7.44 -31.55
C ILE A 313 -0.13 6.84 -30.52
N ILE A 314 1.08 6.50 -30.94
CA ILE A 314 2.15 6.02 -30.08
C ILE A 314 3.29 7.02 -30.12
N LEU A 315 3.68 7.51 -28.94
CA LEU A 315 4.80 8.41 -28.72
C LEU A 315 5.93 7.60 -28.05
N PRO A 316 7.00 7.25 -28.76
CA PRO A 316 8.05 6.40 -28.20
C PRO A 316 8.83 7.16 -27.11
N ALA A 317 8.73 6.68 -25.88
CA ALA A 317 9.42 7.25 -24.72
C ALA A 317 10.75 6.52 -24.44
N ASN A 318 11.70 7.18 -23.78
CA ASN A 318 12.98 6.59 -23.38
C ASN A 318 12.89 5.76 -22.10
N THR A 319 13.89 4.90 -21.89
CA THR A 319 14.18 4.30 -20.59
C THR A 319 15.03 5.24 -19.72
N THR A 320 15.16 4.92 -18.44
CA THR A 320 16.00 5.68 -17.50
C THR A 320 17.49 5.67 -17.88
N PHE A 321 17.96 4.70 -18.66
CA PHE A 321 19.37 4.64 -19.08
C PHE A 321 19.74 5.65 -20.19
N GLU A 322 18.75 6.24 -20.85
CA GLU A 322 18.92 7.15 -21.98
C GLU A 322 18.81 8.64 -21.56
N VAL A 323 18.49 8.90 -20.28
CA VAL A 323 18.22 10.23 -19.76
C VAL A 323 19.13 10.57 -18.58
N LYS A 324 19.46 11.86 -18.47
CA LYS A 324 20.12 12.40 -17.27
C LYS A 324 19.06 12.73 -16.22
N ASP A 325 19.24 12.23 -15.00
CA ASP A 325 18.28 12.44 -13.89
C ASP A 325 18.97 12.37 -12.52
N ILE A 326 18.18 12.44 -11.44
CA ILE A 326 18.58 12.22 -10.06
C ILE A 326 17.65 11.20 -9.41
N VAL A 327 18.24 10.15 -8.84
CA VAL A 327 17.51 9.08 -8.14
C VAL A 327 17.64 9.27 -6.65
N THR A 328 16.49 9.34 -5.98
CA THR A 328 16.40 9.50 -4.53
C THR A 328 15.92 8.20 -3.89
N ASN A 329 16.85 7.46 -3.28
CA ASN A 329 16.58 6.26 -2.49
C ASN A 329 16.40 6.63 -1.01
N CYS A 330 15.54 7.61 -0.73
CA CYS A 330 15.32 8.14 0.62
C CYS A 330 14.01 7.62 1.25
N ARG A 331 13.45 6.55 0.69
CA ARG A 331 12.32 5.84 1.30
C ARG A 331 12.82 4.99 2.47
N GLY A 332 12.01 4.81 3.51
CA GLY A 332 12.34 3.87 4.58
C GLY A 332 12.36 2.42 4.09
N GLY A 333 12.89 1.50 4.90
CA GLY A 333 12.98 0.06 4.58
C GLY A 333 14.14 -0.34 3.67
N LEU A 334 14.96 0.62 3.24
CA LEU A 334 16.23 0.37 2.57
C LEU A 334 17.35 0.17 3.59
N GLN A 335 18.33 -0.68 3.26
CA GLN A 335 19.53 -0.85 4.10
C GLN A 335 20.30 0.47 4.24
N PHE A 336 20.43 1.20 3.14
CA PHE A 336 21.08 2.51 3.10
C PHE A 336 20.21 3.46 2.31
N GLN A 337 19.94 4.64 2.88
CA GLN A 337 19.35 5.73 2.12
C GLN A 337 20.44 6.41 1.30
N SER A 338 20.13 6.78 0.06
CA SER A 338 21.09 7.42 -0.83
C SER A 338 20.44 8.35 -1.83
N VAL A 339 21.24 9.27 -2.38
CA VAL A 339 20.88 10.06 -3.57
C VAL A 339 21.98 9.84 -4.60
N ALA A 340 21.62 9.62 -5.85
CA ALA A 340 22.56 9.39 -6.94
C ALA A 340 22.18 10.21 -8.16
N LEU A 341 23.19 10.69 -8.89
CA LEU A 341 23.02 11.20 -10.24
C LEU A 341 22.94 10.02 -11.20
N GLN A 342 21.89 10.03 -12.01
CA GLN A 342 21.76 9.15 -13.15
C GLN A 342 22.34 9.87 -14.35
N GLU A 343 23.55 9.51 -14.72
CA GLU A 343 24.12 9.98 -15.98
C GLU A 343 23.56 9.16 -17.15
N LYS A 344 23.50 9.80 -18.31
CA LYS A 344 23.06 9.17 -19.55
C LYS A 344 24.05 8.07 -19.93
N ALA A 345 23.61 6.82 -19.91
CA ALA A 345 24.45 5.66 -20.20
C ALA A 345 24.59 5.43 -21.72
N ILE A 346 23.52 5.67 -22.47
CA ILE A 346 23.47 5.52 -23.93
C ILE A 346 22.66 6.64 -24.59
N GLU A 347 22.84 6.83 -25.89
CA GLU A 347 21.96 7.68 -26.70
C GLU A 347 20.55 7.08 -26.83
N PRO A 348 19.50 7.93 -26.99
CA PRO A 348 18.14 7.46 -27.26
C PRO A 348 18.08 6.45 -28.40
N ILE A 349 17.35 5.36 -28.19
CA ILE A 349 17.21 4.31 -29.20
C ILE A 349 16.15 4.72 -30.24
N GLY A 350 16.55 4.76 -31.50
CA GLY A 350 15.65 5.12 -32.60
C GLY A 350 15.24 6.59 -32.55
N GLU A 351 13.92 6.85 -32.56
CA GLU A 351 13.34 8.20 -32.52
C GLU A 351 12.73 8.53 -31.15
N SER A 352 13.01 7.70 -30.14
CA SER A 352 12.48 7.88 -28.79
C SER A 352 12.99 9.15 -28.12
N LYS A 353 12.18 9.71 -27.23
CA LYS A 353 12.48 10.93 -26.46
C LYS A 353 12.13 10.74 -24.99
N SER A 354 12.72 11.53 -24.10
CA SER A 354 12.34 11.49 -22.69
C SER A 354 10.87 11.92 -22.54
N ASP A 355 10.18 11.47 -21.50
CA ASP A 355 8.78 11.88 -21.25
C ASP A 355 8.64 13.41 -21.20
N PHE A 356 9.66 14.10 -20.66
CA PHE A 356 9.72 15.55 -20.63
C PHE A 356 9.77 16.17 -22.04
N GLU A 357 10.58 15.61 -22.94
CA GLU A 357 10.69 16.08 -24.32
C GLU A 357 9.44 15.74 -25.15
N VAL A 358 8.84 14.56 -24.95
CA VAL A 358 7.59 14.16 -25.63
C VAL A 358 6.49 15.17 -25.31
N VAL A 359 6.23 15.43 -24.02
CA VAL A 359 5.24 16.43 -23.59
C VAL A 359 5.65 17.83 -24.03
N GLY A 360 6.95 18.13 -24.03
CA GLY A 360 7.51 19.38 -24.54
C GLY A 360 7.19 19.65 -26.01
N GLU A 361 7.31 18.66 -26.89
CA GLU A 361 6.95 18.80 -28.32
C GLU A 361 5.46 19.06 -28.52
N VAL A 362 4.59 18.40 -27.75
CA VAL A 362 3.15 18.68 -27.75
C VAL A 362 2.90 20.11 -27.24
N ALA A 363 3.55 20.52 -26.16
CA ALA A 363 3.42 21.86 -25.60
C ALA A 363 3.88 22.94 -26.60
N LYS A 364 4.90 22.71 -27.44
CA LYS A 364 5.29 23.64 -28.52
C LYS A 364 4.15 23.85 -29.51
N LYS A 365 3.48 22.78 -29.93
CA LYS A 365 2.35 22.85 -30.88
C LYS A 365 1.15 23.58 -30.28
N LEU A 366 0.98 23.52 -28.96
CA LEU A 366 -0.06 24.23 -28.23
C LEU A 366 0.33 25.67 -27.82
N GLY A 367 1.55 26.12 -28.11
CA GLY A 367 2.05 27.43 -27.66
C GLY A 367 2.27 27.52 -26.14
N MET A 368 2.41 26.38 -25.46
CA MET A 368 2.54 26.26 -24.00
C MET A 368 3.95 25.89 -23.54
N TYR A 369 4.93 25.82 -24.43
CA TYR A 369 6.27 25.32 -24.11
C TYR A 369 6.98 26.12 -23.00
N GLU A 370 6.89 27.45 -23.02
CA GLU A 370 7.49 28.28 -21.97
C GLU A 370 6.82 28.05 -20.61
N ALA A 371 5.49 27.95 -20.58
CA ALA A 371 4.74 27.65 -19.36
C ALA A 371 5.02 26.22 -18.84
N PHE A 372 5.21 25.26 -19.76
CA PHE A 372 5.55 23.88 -19.43
C PHE A 372 6.97 23.76 -18.89
N THR A 373 7.95 24.43 -19.49
CA THR A 373 9.37 24.33 -19.09
C THR A 373 9.72 25.26 -17.94
N GLU A 374 8.98 26.36 -17.76
CA GLU A 374 9.33 27.47 -16.87
C GLU A 374 10.77 28.01 -17.12
N GLY A 375 11.29 27.85 -18.34
CA GLY A 375 12.66 28.20 -18.70
C GLY A 375 13.74 27.33 -18.04
N LYS A 376 13.38 26.23 -17.37
CA LYS A 376 14.33 25.36 -16.65
C LYS A 376 14.90 24.30 -17.57
N THR A 377 16.20 24.08 -17.44
CA THR A 377 16.90 22.95 -18.04
C THR A 377 16.74 21.68 -17.17
N THR A 378 17.11 20.52 -17.71
CA THR A 378 17.19 19.28 -16.93
C THR A 378 18.11 19.42 -15.73
N GLU A 379 19.26 20.11 -15.87
CA GLU A 379 20.18 20.32 -14.74
C GLU A 379 19.56 21.20 -13.64
N ASP A 380 18.76 22.21 -14.00
CA ASP A 380 18.04 23.03 -13.02
C ASP A 380 17.01 22.21 -12.23
N LEU A 381 16.33 21.28 -12.90
CA LEU A 381 15.35 20.39 -12.26
C LEU A 381 16.03 19.38 -11.34
N ILE A 382 17.13 18.76 -11.79
CA ILE A 382 17.96 17.85 -10.99
C ILE A 382 18.47 18.59 -9.74
N LYS A 383 19.02 19.80 -9.90
CA LYS A 383 19.48 20.61 -8.77
C LYS A 383 18.33 20.97 -7.82
N SER A 384 17.14 21.27 -8.36
CA SER A 384 15.96 21.56 -7.52
C SER A 384 15.55 20.36 -6.65
N VAL A 385 15.71 19.13 -7.15
CA VAL A 385 15.48 17.92 -6.34
C VAL A 385 16.58 17.76 -5.29
N PHE A 386 17.85 17.95 -5.66
CA PHE A 386 18.98 17.93 -4.72
C PHE A 386 18.75 18.90 -3.55
N ASP A 387 18.42 20.16 -3.84
CA ASP A 387 18.15 21.19 -2.83
C ASP A 387 16.90 20.84 -2.00
N GLY A 388 15.86 20.31 -2.65
CA GLY A 388 14.60 19.94 -2.00
C GLY A 388 14.70 18.76 -1.05
N VAL A 389 15.64 17.84 -1.27
CA VAL A 389 15.96 16.73 -0.35
C VAL A 389 16.84 17.19 0.82
N GLY A 390 17.41 18.41 0.77
CA GLY A 390 18.28 18.94 1.82
C GLY A 390 19.74 18.50 1.68
N MET A 391 20.17 18.10 0.49
CA MET A 391 21.52 17.58 0.26
C MET A 391 22.64 18.59 0.54
N GLN A 392 22.32 19.89 0.45
CA GLN A 392 23.23 20.99 0.75
C GLN A 392 23.78 20.98 2.18
N ASP A 393 23.09 20.32 3.11
CA ASP A 393 23.53 20.18 4.50
C ASP A 393 24.63 19.10 4.65
N PHE A 394 24.84 18.27 3.62
CA PHE A 394 25.74 17.12 3.65
C PHE A 394 26.90 17.21 2.66
N ILE A 395 26.67 17.78 1.47
CA ILE A 395 27.62 17.82 0.38
C ILE A 395 27.34 19.03 -0.52
N SER A 396 28.38 19.66 -1.07
CA SER A 396 28.18 20.71 -2.08
C SER A 396 27.70 20.12 -3.39
N TRP A 397 27.00 20.91 -4.20
CA TRP A 397 26.53 20.49 -5.52
C TRP A 397 27.68 20.00 -6.41
N GLU A 398 28.79 20.72 -6.40
CA GLU A 398 29.99 20.43 -7.19
C GLU A 398 30.62 19.11 -6.76
N LYS A 399 30.72 18.87 -5.44
CA LYS A 399 31.27 17.64 -4.91
C LYS A 399 30.33 16.45 -5.14
N PHE A 400 29.02 16.67 -5.08
CA PHE A 400 28.03 15.66 -5.42
C PHE A 400 28.11 15.26 -6.91
N LYS A 401 28.25 16.24 -7.81
CA LYS A 401 28.50 15.97 -9.24
C LYS A 401 29.78 15.20 -9.49
N GLU A 402 30.86 15.52 -8.77
CA GLU A 402 32.13 14.79 -8.86
C GLU A 402 31.99 13.33 -8.35
N ASN A 403 31.28 13.13 -7.23
CA ASN A 403 31.14 11.82 -6.61
C ASN A 403 30.09 10.93 -7.31
N GLY A 404 29.09 11.53 -7.98
CA GLY A 404 27.97 10.84 -8.61
C GLY A 404 26.91 10.33 -7.63
N TYR A 405 27.22 10.11 -6.36
CA TYR A 405 26.25 9.67 -5.36
C TYR A 405 26.66 10.08 -3.93
N PHE A 406 25.69 9.98 -3.02
CA PHE A 406 25.88 10.16 -1.59
C PHE A 406 25.05 9.12 -0.83
N VAL A 407 25.66 8.46 0.16
CA VAL A 407 25.00 7.51 1.06
C VAL A 407 24.92 8.16 2.43
N PHE A 408 23.72 8.25 2.99
CA PHE A 408 23.56 8.86 4.29
C PHE A 408 24.01 7.93 5.41
N PRO A 409 24.72 8.46 6.43
CA PRO A 409 25.06 7.68 7.60
C PRO A 409 23.83 7.42 8.48
N THR A 410 23.83 6.32 9.21
CA THR A 410 22.87 6.07 10.31
C THR A 410 23.07 7.14 11.39
N ALA A 411 21.98 7.65 11.96
CA ALA A 411 22.06 8.61 13.07
C ALA A 411 22.73 7.95 14.28
N GLU A 412 23.66 8.63 14.96
CA GLU A 412 24.38 8.05 16.10
C GLU A 412 23.47 7.77 17.30
N ASP A 413 22.38 8.53 17.42
CA ASP A 413 21.41 8.47 18.50
C ASP A 413 20.15 7.65 18.16
N TRP A 414 20.17 6.88 17.07
CA TRP A 414 19.01 6.12 16.59
C TRP A 414 18.40 5.17 17.64
N GLU A 415 19.22 4.65 18.57
CA GLU A 415 18.76 3.77 19.65
C GLU A 415 17.81 4.45 20.64
N GLN A 416 17.78 5.79 20.66
CA GLN A 416 16.85 6.58 21.46
C GLN A 416 15.45 6.70 20.80
N ASP A 417 15.32 6.31 19.53
CA ASP A 417 14.07 6.37 18.80
C ASP A 417 13.06 5.37 19.38
N THR A 418 11.85 5.84 19.64
CA THR A 418 10.79 5.00 20.19
C THR A 418 10.25 4.02 19.14
N PRO A 419 10.25 2.69 19.37
CA PRO A 419 9.85 1.72 18.35
C PRO A 419 8.34 1.68 18.15
N GLY A 420 7.90 1.80 16.90
CA GLY A 420 6.52 1.54 16.47
C GLY A 420 5.46 2.25 17.31
N LEU A 421 4.52 1.48 17.85
CA LEU A 421 3.42 1.98 18.68
C LEU A 421 3.72 1.90 20.20
N ARG A 422 5.00 1.90 20.61
CA ARG A 422 5.42 1.83 22.02
C ARG A 422 4.76 2.91 22.88
N LYS A 423 4.70 4.16 22.40
CA LYS A 423 4.09 5.27 23.15
C LYS A 423 2.60 5.04 23.40
N PHE A 424 1.87 4.56 22.40
CA PHE A 424 0.45 4.21 22.54
C PHE A 424 0.25 3.05 23.54
N TYR A 425 1.13 2.05 23.52
CA TYR A 425 1.10 0.93 24.46
C TYR A 425 1.40 1.35 25.91
N GLU A 426 2.28 2.33 26.12
CA GLU A 426 2.64 2.81 27.45
C GLU A 426 1.57 3.74 28.02
N ASP A 427 1.03 4.64 27.19
CA ASP A 427 0.01 5.61 27.59
C ASP A 427 -0.88 5.99 26.38
N PRO A 428 -2.05 5.33 26.23
CA PRO A 428 -2.97 5.58 25.13
C PRO A 428 -3.74 6.90 25.27
N GLU A 429 -3.77 7.51 26.47
CA GLU A 429 -4.47 8.78 26.70
C GLU A 429 -3.64 9.96 26.19
N THR A 430 -2.33 9.95 26.47
CA THR A 430 -1.42 11.00 25.97
C THR A 430 -0.89 10.74 24.56
N ASN A 431 -0.93 9.48 24.10
CA ASN A 431 -0.49 9.10 22.75
C ASN A 431 -1.60 8.37 21.97
N PRO A 432 -2.77 8.99 21.76
CA PRO A 432 -3.91 8.35 21.13
C PRO A 432 -3.64 7.99 19.66
N LEU A 433 -4.30 6.94 19.18
CA LEU A 433 -4.36 6.61 17.76
C LEU A 433 -5.17 7.68 17.00
N PRO A 434 -4.96 7.86 15.68
CA PRO A 434 -5.75 8.76 14.84
C PRO A 434 -7.13 8.18 14.49
N THR A 435 -7.80 7.59 15.48
CA THR A 435 -9.17 7.09 15.42
C THR A 435 -10.09 8.04 16.18
N PRO A 436 -11.41 8.06 15.90
CA PRO A 436 -12.35 8.89 16.65
C PRO A 436 -12.29 8.72 18.17
N SER A 437 -12.09 7.48 18.64
CA SER A 437 -11.96 7.18 20.07
C SER A 437 -10.56 7.41 20.66
N GLY A 438 -9.54 7.65 19.82
CA GLY A 438 -8.14 7.62 20.24
C GLY A 438 -7.59 6.22 20.55
N LYS A 439 -8.41 5.18 20.39
CA LYS A 439 -8.12 3.78 20.75
C LYS A 439 -8.19 2.85 19.53
N LEU A 440 -7.83 1.59 19.71
CA LEU A 440 -8.00 0.56 18.70
C LEU A 440 -9.49 0.15 18.64
N GLU A 441 -10.17 0.53 17.56
CA GLU A 441 -11.61 0.31 17.39
C GLU A 441 -11.88 -1.08 16.81
N PHE A 442 -12.29 -2.03 17.64
CA PHE A 442 -12.75 -3.34 17.17
C PHE A 442 -14.08 -3.19 16.44
N TYR A 443 -14.93 -2.30 16.94
CA TYR A 443 -16.19 -1.88 16.32
C TYR A 443 -16.06 -0.45 15.80
N SER A 444 -16.25 -0.23 14.50
CA SER A 444 -16.18 1.11 13.91
C SER A 444 -17.54 1.82 13.96
N GLU A 445 -17.67 2.80 14.86
CA GLU A 445 -18.88 3.65 14.92
C GLU A 445 -19.12 4.43 13.63
N ARG A 446 -18.05 4.80 12.92
CA ARG A 446 -18.15 5.49 11.64
C ARG A 446 -18.80 4.62 10.59
N LEU A 447 -18.41 3.35 10.47
CA LEU A 447 -19.08 2.43 9.53
C LEU A 447 -20.54 2.25 9.91
N ALA A 448 -20.86 2.08 11.20
CA ALA A 448 -22.23 1.97 11.67
C ALA A 448 -23.09 3.21 11.33
N LYS A 449 -22.48 4.39 11.37
CA LYS A 449 -23.16 5.66 11.07
C LYS A 449 -23.36 5.89 9.57
N TYR A 450 -22.31 5.70 8.77
CA TYR A 450 -22.32 6.08 7.35
C TYR A 450 -22.82 4.95 6.44
N PHE A 451 -22.66 3.69 6.85
CA PHE A 451 -23.00 2.51 6.08
C PHE A 451 -23.74 1.46 6.96
N PRO A 452 -24.87 1.79 7.59
CA PRO A 452 -25.58 0.89 8.51
C PRO A 452 -26.09 -0.39 7.84
N ASP A 453 -26.35 -0.34 6.53
CA ASP A 453 -26.92 -1.45 5.76
C ASP A 453 -25.86 -2.21 4.94
N ASP A 454 -24.57 -1.88 5.08
CA ASP A 454 -23.49 -2.56 4.38
C ASP A 454 -23.18 -3.91 5.04
N LYS A 455 -23.62 -4.98 4.37
CA LYS A 455 -23.45 -6.37 4.82
C LYS A 455 -22.10 -6.96 4.44
N GLU A 456 -21.39 -6.37 3.48
CA GLU A 456 -20.06 -6.83 3.07
C GLU A 456 -18.96 -6.24 3.94
N ARG A 457 -19.21 -5.04 4.47
CA ARG A 457 -18.29 -4.33 5.35
C ARG A 457 -19.00 -3.85 6.62
N PRO A 458 -19.45 -4.80 7.46
CA PRO A 458 -20.11 -4.46 8.72
C PRO A 458 -19.18 -3.69 9.66
N PRO A 459 -19.72 -2.95 10.65
CA PRO A 459 -18.92 -2.15 11.59
C PRO A 459 -17.90 -2.94 12.40
N LEU A 460 -18.24 -4.17 12.76
CA LEU A 460 -17.36 -5.17 13.36
C LEU A 460 -16.85 -6.09 12.24
N PRO A 461 -15.59 -6.54 12.26
CA PRO A 461 -15.15 -7.49 11.25
C PRO A 461 -15.82 -8.86 11.40
N HIS A 462 -16.29 -9.39 10.28
CA HIS A 462 -17.08 -10.62 10.19
C HIS A 462 -16.47 -11.58 9.17
N TRP A 463 -16.89 -12.85 9.28
CA TRP A 463 -16.78 -13.81 8.19
C TRP A 463 -17.98 -13.56 7.27
N VAL A 464 -17.70 -13.11 6.06
CA VAL A 464 -18.72 -12.85 5.04
C VAL A 464 -18.72 -14.03 4.08
N GLU A 465 -19.71 -14.91 4.20
CA GLU A 465 -19.80 -16.12 3.35
C GLU A 465 -20.07 -15.78 1.89
N LYS A 466 -20.97 -14.82 1.67
CA LYS A 466 -21.50 -14.51 0.35
C LYS A 466 -21.97 -13.08 0.28
N SER A 467 -21.79 -12.48 -0.90
CA SER A 467 -22.39 -11.21 -1.25
C SER A 467 -22.93 -11.19 -2.68
N GLU A 468 -23.39 -10.02 -3.13
CA GLU A 468 -23.89 -9.83 -4.49
C GLU A 468 -22.79 -9.99 -5.55
N ILE A 469 -21.54 -9.73 -5.18
CA ILE A 469 -20.39 -9.67 -6.10
C ILE A 469 -19.36 -10.80 -5.89
N HIS A 470 -19.50 -11.59 -4.82
CA HIS A 470 -18.56 -12.67 -4.48
C HIS A 470 -19.21 -13.79 -3.65
N ASP A 471 -18.75 -15.03 -3.83
CA ASP A 471 -19.22 -16.23 -3.12
C ASP A 471 -17.96 -17.03 -2.72
N GLU A 472 -17.74 -17.24 -1.41
CA GLU A 472 -16.56 -17.94 -0.85
C GLU A 472 -16.62 -19.48 -0.97
#